data_AF-A0A522CEC6-F1
#
_entry.id   AF-A0A522CEC6-F1
#
_cell.length_a   1.000
_cell.length_b   1.000
_cell.length_c   1.000
_cell.angle_alpha   90.00
_cell.angle_beta   90.00
_cell.angle_gamma   90.00
#
_symmetry.space_group_name_H-M   'P 1'
#
loop_
_entity.id
_entity.type
_entity.pdbx_description
1 polymer ?
#
loop_
_entity_poly.entity_id
_entity_poly.type
_entity_poly.pdbx_seq_one_letter_code
_entity_poly.pdbx_strand_id
1 'polypeptide(L)'
;MRLFLMALAFTLCASSAFALVARTPAEEKDAPVPAESPAFSCKPEGFMLTKTDSGLRLLGEMKVPTPGFTYDMTEEEPGPDGSLHATLRLKTPGGMVAQVISSVTVDYTFGGAGDRLHVNIDRDFNWGDASIDCAMTGMTQ
;
A
#
# COMPACT_ATOMS: atom_id res chain seq x y z
N MET A 1 4.33 -26.29 54.20
CA MET A 1 4.86 -25.81 55.49
C MET A 1 5.92 -24.78 55.19
N ARG A 2 5.67 -23.51 55.58
CA ARG A 2 6.63 -22.47 56.05
C ARG A 2 7.96 -22.29 55.25
N LEU A 3 8.39 -21.10 54.82
CA LEU A 3 8.45 -19.82 55.52
C LEU A 3 8.70 -18.68 54.52
N PHE A 4 8.02 -17.56 54.74
CA PHE A 4 8.49 -16.21 54.44
C PHE A 4 9.83 -15.96 55.15
N LEU A 5 10.78 -15.25 54.52
CA LEU A 5 11.70 -14.39 55.27
C LEU A 5 12.01 -13.12 54.48
N MET A 6 11.47 -12.02 54.99
CA MET A 6 11.85 -10.64 54.72
C MET A 6 13.18 -10.35 55.43
N ALA A 7 14.10 -9.61 54.80
CA ALA A 7 15.19 -8.94 55.51
C ALA A 7 15.49 -7.57 54.85
N LEU A 8 15.12 -6.52 55.58
CA LEU A 8 15.58 -5.14 55.42
C LEU A 8 16.93 -4.94 56.14
N ALA A 9 17.83 -4.14 55.55
CA ALA A 9 18.72 -3.17 56.23
C ALA A 9 19.54 -2.39 55.15
N PHE A 10 19.31 -1.09 54.94
CA PHE A 10 20.17 0.04 55.41
C PHE A 10 21.69 -0.28 55.36
N THR A 11 22.56 0.52 54.73
CA THR A 11 23.01 1.85 55.20
C THR A 11 23.92 2.52 54.15
N LEU A 12 24.00 3.87 54.23
CA LEU A 12 24.74 4.81 53.40
C LEU A 12 26.23 4.51 53.15
N CYS A 13 26.73 4.92 51.98
CA CYS A 13 28.02 5.60 51.86
C CYS A 13 27.97 6.61 50.70
N ALA A 14 28.06 7.89 51.05
CA ALA A 14 28.42 8.95 50.11
C ALA A 14 29.88 8.78 49.70
N SER A 15 30.18 8.89 48.42
CA SER A 15 31.50 9.29 47.91
C SER A 15 31.35 9.68 46.44
N SER A 16 31.42 10.99 46.21
CA SER A 16 31.58 11.61 44.92
C SER A 16 32.90 11.13 44.28
N ALA A 17 32.81 10.50 43.12
CA ALA A 17 33.93 10.39 42.20
C ALA A 17 33.42 10.79 40.82
N PHE A 18 33.80 11.98 40.38
CA PHE A 18 33.74 12.39 38.99
C PHE A 18 34.60 11.42 38.17
N ALA A 19 33.97 10.45 37.53
CA ALA A 19 34.58 9.74 36.42
C ALA A 19 34.03 10.36 35.14
N LEU A 20 34.85 11.22 34.53
CA LEU A 20 34.71 11.63 33.13
C LEU A 20 34.75 10.34 32.28
N VAL A 21 33.60 9.74 32.00
CA VAL A 21 33.50 8.73 30.95
C VAL A 21 33.33 9.50 29.66
N ALA A 22 34.42 9.55 28.90
CA ALA A 22 34.44 10.00 27.52
C ALA A 22 33.27 9.32 26.78
N ARG A 23 32.34 10.14 26.28
CA ARG A 23 31.37 9.69 25.28
C ARG A 23 32.17 9.24 24.07
N THR A 24 32.33 7.94 23.89
CA THR A 24 32.51 7.39 22.56
C THR A 24 31.35 7.91 21.71
N PRO A 25 31.60 8.53 20.54
CA PRO A 25 30.52 8.73 19.60
C PRO A 25 29.97 7.34 19.29
N ALA A 26 28.69 7.14 19.57
CA ALA A 26 27.98 6.02 19.01
C ALA A 26 28.18 6.14 17.50
N GLU A 27 28.84 5.15 16.92
CA GLU A 27 28.83 4.92 15.49
C GLU A 27 27.37 4.67 15.14
N GLU A 28 26.67 5.75 14.79
CA GLU A 28 25.34 5.71 14.22
C GLU A 28 25.50 4.94 12.92
N LYS A 29 25.25 3.63 12.99
CA LYS A 29 24.94 2.84 11.81
C LYS A 29 23.74 3.53 11.19
N ASP A 30 24.03 4.38 10.21
CA ASP A 30 23.08 4.94 9.26
C ASP A 30 22.20 3.77 8.81
N ALA A 31 21.01 3.67 9.39
CA ALA A 31 20.04 2.70 8.93
C ALA A 31 19.82 3.06 7.46
N PRO A 32 19.87 2.10 6.52
CA PRO A 32 19.74 2.43 5.11
C PRO A 32 18.47 3.27 4.94
N VAL A 33 18.64 4.53 4.52
CA VAL A 33 17.54 5.43 4.21
C VAL A 33 16.60 4.65 3.29
N PRO A 34 15.32 4.48 3.65
CA PRO A 34 14.40 3.72 2.81
C PRO A 34 14.45 4.31 1.41
N ALA A 35 14.83 3.50 0.42
CA ALA A 35 14.79 3.92 -0.96
C ALA A 35 13.38 4.45 -1.23
N GLU A 36 13.27 5.72 -1.63
CA GLU A 36 11.98 6.32 -1.95
C GLU A 36 11.26 5.40 -2.93
N SER A 37 10.06 4.94 -2.56
CA SER A 37 9.28 4.07 -3.43
C SER A 37 9.08 4.77 -4.77
N PRO A 38 9.22 4.06 -5.91
CA PRO A 38 9.11 4.70 -7.21
C PRO A 38 7.76 5.41 -7.32
N ALA A 39 7.79 6.68 -7.71
CA ALA A 39 6.57 7.45 -7.90
C ALA A 39 5.86 6.98 -9.18
N PHE A 40 4.60 6.55 -9.09
CA PHE A 40 3.79 6.22 -10.25
C PHE A 40 2.81 7.36 -10.57
N SER A 41 2.58 7.60 -11.85
CA SER A 41 1.50 8.47 -12.33
C SER A 41 0.40 7.58 -12.90
N CYS A 42 -0.83 7.72 -12.39
CA CYS A 42 -1.99 6.99 -12.86
C CYS A 42 -3.00 7.91 -13.56
N LYS A 43 -3.69 7.35 -14.56
CA LYS A 43 -4.87 7.95 -15.20
C LYS A 43 -6.00 6.92 -15.19
N PRO A 44 -7.25 7.30 -14.87
CA PRO A 44 -7.67 8.62 -14.39
C PRO A 44 -7.05 8.97 -13.03
N GLU A 45 -7.13 10.25 -12.67
CA GLU A 45 -6.74 10.72 -11.34
C GLU A 45 -7.65 10.08 -10.27
N GLY A 46 -7.12 9.86 -9.08
CA GLY A 46 -7.83 9.15 -8.00
C GLY A 46 -7.42 7.69 -7.82
N PHE A 47 -6.51 7.20 -8.66
CA PHE A 47 -5.81 5.94 -8.46
C PHE A 47 -4.35 6.17 -8.07
N MET A 48 -3.86 5.29 -7.21
CA MET A 48 -2.48 5.26 -6.75
C MET A 48 -1.95 3.85 -6.94
N LEU A 49 -0.81 3.74 -7.62
CA LEU A 49 -0.05 2.50 -7.72
C LEU A 49 1.17 2.61 -6.81
N THR A 50 1.37 1.62 -5.94
CA THR A 50 2.50 1.56 -5.01
C THR A 50 3.22 0.24 -5.18
N LYS A 51 4.55 0.26 -5.21
CA LYS A 51 5.36 -0.96 -5.19
C LYS A 51 5.44 -1.49 -3.77
N THR A 52 5.10 -2.75 -3.57
CA THR A 52 5.16 -3.47 -2.28
C THR A 52 6.14 -4.63 -2.37
N ASP A 53 6.44 -5.27 -1.25
CA ASP A 53 7.27 -6.49 -1.22
C ASP A 53 6.65 -7.66 -2.00
N SER A 54 5.32 -7.63 -2.16
CA SER A 54 4.52 -8.67 -2.82
C SER A 54 4.18 -8.36 -4.28
N GLY A 55 4.51 -7.18 -4.81
CA GLY A 55 4.22 -6.78 -6.18
C GLY A 55 3.81 -5.32 -6.31
N LEU A 56 2.75 -5.05 -7.08
CA LEU A 56 2.19 -3.71 -7.25
C LEU A 56 0.80 -3.64 -6.64
N ARG A 57 0.56 -2.69 -5.72
CA ARG A 57 -0.74 -2.45 -5.12
C ARG A 57 -1.42 -1.24 -5.75
N LEU A 58 -2.57 -1.46 -6.39
CA LEU A 58 -3.45 -0.42 -6.92
C LEU A 58 -4.53 -0.10 -5.89
N LEU A 59 -4.64 1.18 -5.54
CA LEU A 59 -5.66 1.71 -4.63
C LEU A 59 -6.37 2.88 -5.31
N GLY A 60 -7.70 2.92 -5.26
CA GLY A 60 -8.46 4.07 -5.76
C GLY A 60 -9.97 3.89 -5.61
N GLU A 61 -10.73 4.88 -6.08
CA GLU A 61 -12.19 4.81 -6.10
C GLU A 61 -12.75 5.00 -7.51
N MET A 62 -13.74 4.20 -7.86
CA MET A 62 -14.54 4.38 -9.08
C MET A 62 -15.95 4.80 -8.74
N LYS A 63 -16.51 5.72 -9.54
CA LYS A 63 -17.93 6.05 -9.45
C LYS A 63 -18.78 4.99 -10.16
N VAL A 64 -19.89 4.65 -9.53
CA VAL A 64 -20.85 3.62 -10.00
C VAL A 64 -22.28 4.16 -9.92
N PRO A 65 -23.22 3.68 -10.76
CA PRO A 65 -24.54 4.31 -10.91
C PRO A 65 -25.48 4.05 -9.74
N THR A 66 -25.22 3.00 -8.97
CA THR A 66 -25.99 2.63 -7.78
C THR A 66 -25.04 2.13 -6.70
N PRO A 67 -25.44 2.15 -5.42
CA PRO A 67 -24.72 1.44 -4.37
C PRO A 67 -24.72 -0.07 -4.61
N GLY A 68 -23.75 -0.77 -4.03
CA GLY A 68 -23.72 -2.24 -3.98
C GLY A 68 -22.97 -2.93 -5.14
N PHE A 69 -22.39 -2.18 -6.08
CA PHE A 69 -21.44 -2.75 -7.02
C PHE A 69 -20.24 -3.37 -6.29
N THR A 70 -19.78 -4.50 -6.80
CA THR A 70 -18.50 -5.11 -6.41
C THR A 70 -17.61 -5.26 -7.63
N TYR A 71 -16.37 -5.70 -7.44
CA TYR A 71 -15.46 -5.97 -8.55
C TYR A 71 -14.75 -7.31 -8.38
N ASP A 72 -14.40 -7.91 -9.51
CA ASP A 72 -13.34 -8.92 -9.60
C ASP A 72 -12.16 -8.35 -10.39
N MET A 73 -10.96 -8.85 -10.11
CA MET A 73 -9.76 -8.55 -10.89
C MET A 73 -9.24 -9.85 -11.51
N THR A 74 -8.91 -9.82 -12.80
CA THR A 74 -8.25 -10.92 -13.51
C THR A 74 -6.93 -10.41 -14.07
N GLU A 75 -5.83 -11.05 -13.68
CA GLU A 75 -4.51 -10.77 -14.24
C GLU A 75 -4.33 -11.48 -15.59
N GLU A 76 -3.74 -10.79 -16.55
CA GLU A 76 -3.41 -11.31 -17.87
C GLU A 76 -1.90 -11.63 -17.93
N GLU A 77 -1.48 -12.39 -18.95
CA GLU A 77 -0.04 -12.62 -19.16
C GLU A 77 0.69 -11.27 -19.36
N PRO A 78 1.86 -11.07 -18.73
CA PRO A 78 2.62 -9.84 -18.91
C PRO A 78 2.90 -9.56 -20.39
N GLY A 79 2.80 -8.29 -20.77
CA GLY A 79 3.14 -7.85 -22.12
C GLY A 79 4.63 -8.11 -22.45
N PRO A 80 4.99 -8.13 -23.74
CA PRO A 80 6.39 -8.33 -24.17
C PRO A 80 7.35 -7.24 -23.67
N ASP A 81 6.84 -6.09 -23.25
CA ASP A 81 7.53 -4.97 -22.62
C ASP A 81 7.56 -5.07 -21.08
N GLY A 82 7.05 -6.17 -20.50
CA GLY A 82 6.96 -6.37 -19.05
C GLY A 82 5.84 -5.56 -18.39
N SER A 83 4.92 -4.99 -19.17
CA SER A 83 3.72 -4.36 -18.63
C SER A 83 2.79 -5.41 -18.01
N LEU A 84 2.20 -5.06 -16.87
CA LEU A 84 1.12 -5.87 -16.30
C LEU A 84 -0.20 -5.43 -16.93
N HIS A 85 -0.92 -6.41 -17.46
CA HIS A 85 -2.27 -6.23 -18.00
C HIS A 85 -3.27 -6.92 -17.09
N ALA A 86 -4.41 -6.29 -16.85
CA ALA A 86 -5.48 -6.86 -16.06
C ALA A 86 -6.83 -6.36 -16.53
N THR A 87 -7.88 -7.11 -16.19
CA THR A 87 -9.26 -6.70 -16.38
C THR A 87 -9.96 -6.61 -15.02
N LEU A 88 -10.49 -5.43 -14.70
CA LEU A 88 -11.39 -5.20 -13.58
C LEU A 88 -12.82 -5.33 -14.09
N ARG A 89 -13.55 -6.33 -13.59
CA ARG A 89 -14.95 -6.54 -13.94
C ARG A 89 -15.88 -6.05 -12.84
N LEU A 90 -16.71 -5.05 -13.16
CA LEU A 90 -17.74 -4.56 -12.26
C LEU A 90 -18.95 -5.50 -12.25
N LYS A 91 -19.37 -5.91 -11.06
CA LYS A 91 -20.52 -6.75 -10.83
C LYS A 91 -21.69 -5.91 -10.34
N THR A 92 -22.76 -5.92 -11.13
CA THR A 92 -24.01 -5.24 -10.81
C THR A 92 -24.67 -5.89 -9.58
N PRO A 93 -25.14 -5.11 -8.60
CA PRO A 93 -25.93 -5.64 -7.50
C PRO A 93 -27.23 -6.28 -8.01
N GLY A 94 -27.64 -7.40 -7.41
CA GLY A 94 -28.90 -8.04 -7.76
C GLY A 94 -30.12 -7.27 -7.22
N GLY A 95 -31.21 -7.25 -7.98
CA GLY A 95 -32.52 -6.71 -7.55
C GLY A 95 -32.79 -5.26 -7.97
N MET A 96 -33.87 -4.69 -7.43
CA MET A 96 -34.22 -3.28 -7.66
C MET A 96 -33.35 -2.39 -6.77
N VAL A 97 -32.53 -1.55 -7.38
CA VAL A 97 -31.65 -0.58 -6.70
C VAL A 97 -31.97 0.84 -7.14
N ALA A 98 -31.85 1.79 -6.22
CA ALA A 98 -31.99 3.21 -6.53
C ALA A 98 -30.82 3.69 -7.38
N GLN A 99 -31.09 4.48 -8.42
CA GLN A 99 -30.07 5.14 -9.23
C GLN A 99 -29.52 6.36 -8.48
N VAL A 100 -28.43 6.14 -7.76
CA VAL A 100 -27.70 7.16 -7.01
C VAL A 100 -26.21 6.90 -7.20
N ILE A 101 -25.49 7.93 -7.67
CA ILE A 101 -24.04 7.83 -7.89
C ILE A 101 -23.36 7.50 -6.56
N SER A 102 -22.64 6.37 -6.54
CA SER A 102 -21.88 5.86 -5.40
C SER A 102 -20.41 5.66 -5.80
N SER A 103 -19.56 5.30 -4.84
CA SER A 103 -18.19 4.83 -5.10
C SER A 103 -18.08 3.32 -4.87
N VAL A 104 -17.15 2.67 -5.57
CA VAL A 104 -16.55 1.39 -5.16
C VAL A 104 -15.04 1.62 -4.96
N THR A 105 -14.49 1.15 -3.84
CA THR A 105 -13.05 1.22 -3.56
C THR A 105 -12.36 0.02 -4.19
N VAL A 106 -11.39 0.28 -5.04
CA VAL A 106 -10.49 -0.73 -5.61
C VAL A 106 -9.24 -0.79 -4.74
N ASP A 107 -8.95 -1.96 -4.18
CA ASP A 107 -7.72 -2.25 -3.46
C ASP A 107 -7.26 -3.65 -3.88
N TYR A 108 -6.25 -3.71 -4.75
CA TYR A 108 -5.77 -4.96 -5.32
C TYR A 108 -4.25 -4.98 -5.43
N THR A 109 -3.64 -6.14 -5.13
CA THR A 109 -2.20 -6.35 -5.27
C THR A 109 -1.93 -7.37 -6.37
N PHE A 110 -1.24 -6.93 -7.42
CA PHE A 110 -0.84 -7.74 -8.56
C PHE A 110 0.43 -8.54 -8.27
N GLY A 111 0.45 -9.80 -8.69
CA GLY A 111 1.62 -10.67 -8.60
C GLY A 111 2.64 -10.37 -9.69
N GLY A 112 3.60 -9.47 -9.42
CA GLY A 112 4.66 -9.19 -10.38
C GLY A 112 5.43 -7.91 -10.10
N ALA A 113 6.66 -7.85 -10.63
CA ALA A 113 7.44 -6.61 -10.69
C ALA A 113 7.29 -6.03 -12.09
N GLY A 114 6.53 -4.94 -12.19
CA GLY A 114 6.37 -4.18 -13.43
C GLY A 114 6.51 -2.69 -13.16
N ASP A 115 6.88 -1.94 -14.20
CA ASP A 115 6.98 -0.48 -14.14
C ASP A 115 5.78 0.21 -14.80
N ARG A 116 4.88 -0.59 -15.38
CA ARG A 116 3.63 -0.18 -16.04
C ARG A 116 2.51 -1.15 -15.68
N LEU A 117 1.32 -0.61 -15.46
CA LEU A 117 0.09 -1.35 -15.24
C LEU A 117 -1.01 -0.77 -16.13
N HIS A 118 -1.66 -1.64 -16.89
CA HIS A 118 -2.88 -1.32 -17.64
C HIS A 118 -4.02 -2.18 -17.13
N VAL A 119 -5.09 -1.55 -16.66
CA VAL A 119 -6.32 -2.22 -16.23
C VAL A 119 -7.46 -1.81 -17.13
N ASN A 120 -8.06 -2.76 -17.85
CA ASN A 120 -9.30 -2.54 -18.57
C ASN A 120 -10.50 -2.66 -17.62
N ILE A 121 -11.47 -1.74 -17.71
CA ILE A 121 -12.68 -1.77 -16.87
C ILE A 121 -13.84 -2.34 -17.67
N ASP A 122 -14.23 -3.58 -17.37
CA ASP A 122 -15.41 -4.23 -17.92
C ASP A 122 -16.66 -3.85 -17.11
N ARG A 123 -17.63 -3.22 -17.79
CA ARG A 123 -18.83 -2.62 -17.18
C ARG A 123 -19.98 -2.52 -18.18
N ASP A 124 -21.20 -2.61 -17.66
CA ASP A 124 -22.44 -2.54 -18.46
C ASP A 124 -23.01 -1.12 -18.63
N PHE A 125 -22.31 -0.09 -18.17
CA PHE A 125 -22.73 1.31 -18.27
C PHE A 125 -21.75 2.18 -19.05
N ASN A 126 -22.26 3.25 -19.67
CA ASN A 126 -21.58 4.01 -20.72
C ASN A 126 -20.93 5.32 -20.26
N TRP A 127 -20.65 5.49 -18.96
CA TRP A 127 -20.06 6.69 -18.39
C TRP A 127 -18.93 6.35 -17.41
N GLY A 128 -18.01 7.29 -17.19
CA GLY A 128 -16.78 7.09 -16.40
C GLY A 128 -15.59 6.64 -17.24
N ASP A 129 -14.46 6.34 -16.61
CA ASP A 129 -13.22 5.92 -17.29
C ASP A 129 -13.25 4.44 -17.70
N ALA A 130 -12.77 4.11 -18.89
CA ALA A 130 -12.78 2.74 -19.41
C ALA A 130 -11.52 1.93 -19.06
N SER A 131 -10.45 2.60 -18.63
CA SER A 131 -9.21 1.96 -18.21
C SER A 131 -8.53 2.72 -17.08
N ILE A 132 -7.62 2.05 -16.40
CA ILE A 132 -6.66 2.64 -15.47
C ILE A 132 -5.26 2.34 -16.00
N ASP A 133 -4.50 3.40 -16.24
CA ASP A 133 -3.16 3.36 -16.80
C ASP A 133 -2.19 3.98 -15.82
N CYS A 134 -1.29 3.19 -15.27
CA CYS A 134 -0.24 3.63 -14.36
C CYS A 134 1.15 3.35 -14.93
N ALA A 135 2.05 4.33 -14.82
CA ALA A 135 3.44 4.19 -15.22
C ALA A 135 4.38 4.89 -14.24
N MET A 136 5.59 4.37 -14.09
CA MET A 136 6.61 5.02 -13.26
C MET A 136 6.95 6.41 -13.81
N THR A 137 6.96 7.40 -12.91
CA THR A 137 7.24 8.81 -13.21
C THR A 137 8.71 8.95 -13.58
N GLY A 138 9.01 9.68 -14.66
CA GLY A 138 10.39 9.90 -15.12
C GLY A 138 10.88 8.91 -16.18
N MET A 139 10.08 7.90 -16.54
CA MET A 139 10.27 7.16 -17.80
C MET A 139 9.72 7.99 -18.96
N THR A 140 10.49 8.99 -19.42
CA THR A 140 10.27 9.58 -20.74
C THR A 140 10.51 8.50 -21.79
N GLN A 141 9.53 8.28 -22.68
CA GLN A 141 9.71 7.51 -23.92
C GLN A 141 10.85 8.09 -24.76
#